data_AF-A0A821UIB2-F1
#
_entry.id   AF-A0A821UIB2-F1
#
_cell.length_a   1.000
_cell.length_b   1.000
_cell.length_c   1.000
_cell.angle_alpha   90.00
_cell.angle_beta   90.00
_cell.angle_gamma   90.00
#
_symmetry.space_group_name_H-M   'P 1'
#
loop_
_entity.id
_entity.type
_entity.pdbx_description
1 polymer ?
#
loop_
_entity_poly.entity_id
_entity_poly.type
_entity_poly.pdbx_seq_one_letter_code
_entity_poly.pdbx_strand_id
1 'polypeptide(L)'
;MITIGDYVLIKWGTAKNPGEVLSTFEDGLMVMCMKKGLKFWRWPNIKDEQLYCWADVIQKINTPKLVKKGNYVITELDQSTRDVNIKT
;
A
#
# COMPACT_ATOMS: atom_id res chain seq x y z
N MET A 1 4.87 -11.68 12.13
CA MET A 1 6.18 -11.42 11.53
C MET A 1 5.95 -10.94 10.10
N ILE A 2 6.66 -9.90 9.68
CA ILE A 2 6.64 -9.41 8.29
C ILE A 2 7.77 -10.10 7.55
N THR A 3 7.46 -10.69 6.39
CA THR A 3 8.42 -11.42 5.54
C THR A 3 8.38 -10.91 4.10
N ILE A 4 9.38 -11.29 3.30
CA ILE A 4 9.42 -11.00 1.86
C ILE A 4 8.13 -11.52 1.18
N GLY A 5 7.55 -10.73 0.29
CA GLY A 5 6.28 -11.01 -0.38
C GLY A 5 5.03 -10.61 0.43
N ASP A 6 5.18 -10.20 1.69
CA ASP A 6 4.08 -9.59 2.43
C ASP A 6 3.73 -8.20 1.87
N TYR A 7 2.51 -7.78 2.16
CA TYR A 7 2.06 -6.43 1.89
C TYR A 7 1.95 -5.65 3.20
N VAL A 8 2.43 -4.42 3.18
CA VAL A 8 2.45 -3.53 4.35
C VAL A 8 1.92 -2.16 4.01
N LEU A 9 1.51 -1.44 5.03
CA LEU A 9 1.15 -0.03 4.94
C LEU A 9 2.29 0.81 5.51
N ILE A 10 2.89 1.65 4.68
CA ILE A 10 4.00 2.54 5.01
C ILE A 10 3.49 3.96 5.24
N LYS A 11 3.97 4.59 6.30
CA LYS A 11 3.77 6.02 6.57
C LYS A 11 4.81 6.82 5.79
N TRP A 12 4.36 7.82 5.02
CA TRP A 12 5.25 8.78 4.36
C TRP A 12 4.67 10.18 4.52
N GLY A 13 5.26 10.98 5.40
CA GLY A 13 4.66 12.24 5.83
C GLY A 13 3.28 12.02 6.45
N THR A 14 2.25 12.62 5.85
CA THR A 14 0.83 12.44 6.24
C THR A 14 0.12 11.33 5.46
N ALA A 15 0.75 10.79 4.41
CA ALA A 15 0.17 9.77 3.55
C ALA A 15 0.45 8.36 4.09
N LYS A 16 -0.44 7.43 3.73
CA LYS A 16 -0.28 5.99 3.95
C LYS A 16 -0.22 5.29 2.61
N ASN A 17 0.89 4.65 2.31
CA ASN A 17 1.14 4.00 1.03
C ASN A 17 1.23 2.49 1.22
N PRO A 18 0.41 1.70 0.51
CA PRO A 18 0.51 0.25 0.52
C PRO A 18 1.73 -0.15 -0.32
N GLY A 19 2.45 -1.18 0.09
CA GLY A 19 3.62 -1.67 -0.65
C GLY A 19 3.91 -3.13 -0.40
N GLU A 20 4.71 -3.71 -1.30
CA GLU A 20 5.20 -5.09 -1.21
C GLU A 20 6.60 -5.11 -0.61
N VAL A 21 6.81 -6.00 0.35
CA VAL A 21 8.11 -6.20 1.00
C VAL A 21 9.02 -7.00 0.07
N LEU A 22 10.11 -6.37 -0.37
CA LEU A 22 11.09 -6.98 -1.26
C LEU A 22 12.26 -7.59 -0.49
N SER A 23 12.62 -7.01 0.66
CA SER A 23 13.70 -7.48 1.54
C SER A 23 13.48 -6.98 2.95
N THR A 24 13.95 -7.71 3.95
CA THR A 24 13.92 -7.32 5.36
C THR A 24 15.34 -7.19 5.90
N PHE A 25 15.58 -6.19 6.73
CA PHE A 25 16.85 -5.92 7.40
C PHE A 25 16.64 -5.82 8.90
N GLU A 26 17.72 -5.65 9.66
CA GLU A 26 17.64 -5.48 11.11
C GLU A 26 16.86 -4.21 11.50
N ASP A 27 17.09 -3.12 10.78
CA ASP A 27 16.56 -1.77 11.07
C ASP A 27 15.31 -1.39 10.27
N GLY A 28 14.90 -2.22 9.31
CA GLY A 28 13.75 -1.91 8.47
C GLY A 28 13.52 -2.90 7.33
N LEU A 29 12.97 -2.39 6.22
CA LEU A 29 12.70 -3.19 5.05
C LEU A 29 12.72 -2.38 3.75
N MET A 30 13.05 -3.06 2.65
CA MET A 30 12.90 -2.54 1.29
C MET A 30 11.47 -2.80 0.82
N VAL A 31 10.78 -1.76 0.37
CA VAL A 31 9.40 -1.83 -0.10
C VAL A 31 9.28 -1.20 -1.48
N MET A 32 8.53 -1.86 -2.37
CA MET A 32 7.99 -1.20 -3.55
C MET A 32 6.60 -0.66 -3.21
N CYS A 33 6.43 0.66 -3.15
CA CYS A 33 5.14 1.27 -2.82
C CYS A 33 4.25 1.44 -4.05
N MET A 34 2.94 1.22 -3.87
CA MET A 34 1.93 1.55 -4.87
C MET A 34 1.70 3.05 -4.91
N LYS A 35 1.33 3.55 -6.10
CA LYS A 35 0.93 4.94 -6.32
C LYS A 35 -0.59 5.03 -6.32
N LYS A 36 -1.14 6.01 -5.58
CA LYS A 36 -2.58 6.30 -5.59
C LYS A 36 -2.92 7.05 -6.88
N GLY A 37 -3.78 6.47 -7.70
CA GLY A 37 -4.48 7.20 -8.76
C GLY A 37 -5.77 7.84 -8.24
N LEU A 38 -6.66 8.28 -9.14
CA LEU A 38 -7.93 8.93 -8.75
C LEU A 38 -8.82 8.05 -7.86
N LYS A 39 -8.90 6.74 -8.16
CA LYS A 39 -9.74 5.79 -7.41
C LYS A 39 -8.97 4.56 -6.94
N PHE A 40 -8.07 4.07 -7.77
CA PHE A 40 -7.37 2.80 -7.58
C PHE A 40 -5.89 3.00 -7.30
N TRP A 41 -5.29 1.99 -6.69
CA TRP A 41 -3.85 1.88 -6.49
C TRP A 41 -3.21 1.20 -7.70
N ARG A 42 -1.96 1.54 -8.00
CA ARG A 42 -1.19 0.94 -9.08
C ARG A 42 0.23 0.66 -8.64
N TRP A 43 0.77 -0.48 -9.06
CA TRP A 43 2.20 -0.69 -9.01
C TRP A 43 2.90 0.31 -9.95
N PRO A 44 4.06 0.85 -9.56
CA PRO A 44 4.78 1.80 -10.39
C PRO A 44 5.37 1.07 -11.61
N ASN A 45 5.35 1.73 -12.79
CA ASN A 45 5.89 1.15 -14.03
C ASN A 45 7.43 1.07 -14.00
N ILE A 46 8.05 2.00 -13.30
CA ILE A 46 9.48 2.01 -12.98
C ILE A 46 9.56 1.53 -11.54
N LYS A 47 10.38 0.51 -11.28
CA LYS A 47 10.60 0.00 -9.92
C LYS A 47 11.06 1.15 -9.02
N ASP A 48 10.21 1.47 -8.05
CA ASP A 48 10.41 2.54 -7.08
C ASP A 48 10.55 1.84 -5.72
N GLU A 49 11.73 1.26 -5.52
CA GLU A 49 12.08 0.49 -4.32
C GLU A 49 12.72 1.45 -3.32
N GLN A 50 12.18 1.47 -2.11
CA GLN A 50 12.63 2.39 -1.08
C GLN A 50 12.80 1.67 0.26
N LEU A 51 13.89 2.00 0.96
CA LEU A 51 14.17 1.54 2.30
C LEU A 51 13.37 2.36 3.31
N TYR A 52 12.66 1.68 4.20
CA TYR A 52 11.90 2.26 5.29
C TYR A 52 12.34 1.64 6.61
N CYS A 53 12.40 2.45 7.66
CA CYS A 53 12.66 1.93 9.01
C CYS A 53 11.39 1.29 9.59
N TRP A 54 11.54 0.44 10.62
CA TRP A 54 10.37 -0.19 11.26
C TRP A 54 9.34 0.82 11.81
N ALA A 55 9.77 2.02 12.21
CA ALA A 55 8.87 3.06 12.70
C ALA A 55 7.94 3.65 11.61
N ASP A 56 8.30 3.51 10.33
CA ASP A 56 7.45 3.92 9.21
C ASP A 56 6.41 2.85 8.86
N VAL A 57 6.57 1.62 9.36
CA VAL A 57 5.67 0.50 9.07
C VAL A 57 4.47 0.57 10.00
N ILE A 58 3.30 0.83 9.44
CA ILE A 58 2.07 0.94 10.23
C ILE A 58 1.54 -0.46 10.59
N GLN A 59 1.38 -1.32 9.58
CA GLN A 59 0.85 -2.67 9.75
C GLN A 59 1.08 -3.52 8.50
N LYS A 60 0.98 -4.85 8.66
CA LYS A 60 0.75 -5.79 7.57
C LYS A 60 -0.69 -5.65 7.06
N ILE A 61 -0.91 -5.77 5.76
CA ILE A 61 -2.22 -5.67 5.11
C ILE A 61 -2.50 -6.92 4.27
N ASN A 62 -3.77 -7.09 3.89
CA ASN A 62 -4.16 -8.12 2.94
C ASN A 62 -3.58 -7.85 1.54
N THR A 63 -3.43 -8.92 0.76
CA THR A 63 -3.01 -8.81 -0.64
C THR A 63 -3.87 -7.81 -1.41
N PRO A 64 -3.27 -6.85 -2.13
CA PRO A 64 -3.99 -5.92 -3.00
C PRO A 64 -4.88 -6.68 -3.98
N LYS A 65 -6.16 -6.34 -4.02
CA LYS A 65 -7.13 -7.02 -4.89
C LYS A 65 -7.12 -6.37 -6.26
N LEU A 66 -6.75 -7.12 -7.30
CA LEU A 66 -6.82 -6.67 -8.69
C LEU A 66 -8.28 -6.46 -9.10
N VAL A 67 -8.63 -5.26 -9.53
CA VAL A 67 -9.98 -4.93 -10.04
C VAL A 67 -10.02 -5.01 -11.56
N LYS A 68 -9.00 -4.44 -12.22
CA LYS A 68 -8.79 -4.50 -13.67
C LYS A 68 -7.31 -4.26 -13.96
N LYS A 69 -6.83 -4.55 -15.18
CA LYS A 69 -5.41 -4.45 -15.56
C LYS A 69 -4.71 -3.23 -14.92
N GLY A 70 -3.74 -3.51 -14.05
CA GLY A 70 -2.91 -2.51 -13.37
C GLY A 70 -3.61 -1.65 -12.30
N ASN A 71 -4.87 -1.92 -11.94
CA ASN A 71 -5.64 -1.18 -10.94
C ASN A 71 -6.08 -2.10 -9.79
N TYR A 72 -5.76 -1.70 -8.58
CA TYR A 72 -5.97 -2.47 -7.36
C TYR A 72 -6.74 -1.69 -6.30
N VAL A 73 -7.40 -2.42 -5.40
CA VAL A 73 -7.99 -1.88 -4.17
C VAL A 73 -7.31 -2.48 -2.95
N ILE A 74 -7.20 -1.67 -1.91
CA ILE A 74 -6.61 -2.02 -0.62
C ILE A 74 -7.72 -1.98 0.42
N THR A 75 -8.04 -3.14 0.97
CA THR A 75 -9.22 -3.29 1.85
C THR A 75 -9.10 -2.40 3.09
N GLU A 76 -7.89 -2.16 3.56
CA GLU A 76 -7.55 -1.40 4.76
C GLU A 76 -7.57 0.12 4.55
N LEU A 77 -7.59 0.59 3.30
CA LEU A 77 -7.58 2.01 2.95
C LEU A 77 -8.85 2.46 2.22
N ASP A 78 -9.42 1.58 1.40
CA ASP A 78 -10.51 1.93 0.48
C ASP A 78 -11.91 1.60 1.06
N GLN A 79 -12.01 1.29 2.36
CA GLN A 79 -13.27 1.16 3.10
C GLN A 79 -13.95 2.52 3.33
N SER A 80 -14.34 3.22 2.25
CA SER A 80 -15.37 4.29 2.29
C SER A 80 -15.81 4.69 0.87
N THR A 81 -16.66 3.89 0.23
CA THR A 81 -17.54 4.40 -0.85
C THR A 81 -18.94 3.81 -0.73
N ARG A 82 -19.55 3.88 0.46
CA ARG A 82 -20.99 3.62 0.64
C ARG A 82 -21.76 4.70 1.40
N ASP A 83 -21.13 5.80 1.79
CA ASP A 83 -21.85 6.94 2.36
C ASP A 83 -21.51 8.20 1.55
N VAL A 84 -22.34 8.51 0.54
CA VAL A 84 -22.88 9.83 0.17
C VAL A 84 -23.67 9.60 -1.12
N ASN A 85 -24.93 9.19 -0.96
CA ASN A 85 -25.96 9.42 -1.97
C ASN A 85 -27.30 9.59 -1.24
N ILE A 86 -27.35 10.54 -0.29
CA ILE A 86 -28.62 11.11 0.13
C ILE A 86 -28.85 12.29 -0.80
N LYS A 87 -29.77 12.07 -1.74
CA LYS A 87 -30.39 13.13 -2.54
C LYS A 87 -31.01 14.14 -1.58
N THR A 88 -30.68 15.41 -1.76
CA THR A 88 -31.51 16.56 -1.39
C THR A 88 -31.81 17.32 -2.65
#